data_AF-A0A512J2M6-F1
#
_entry.id   AF-A0A512J2M6-F1
#
_cell.length_a   1.000
_cell.length_b   1.000
_cell.length_c   1.000
_cell.angle_alpha   90.00
_cell.angle_beta   90.00
_cell.angle_gamma   90.00
#
_symmetry.space_group_name_H-M   'P 1'
#
loop_
_entity.id
_entity.type
_entity.pdbx_description
1 polymer ?
#
loop_
_entity_poly.entity_id
_entity_poly.type
_entity_poly.pdbx_seq_one_letter_code
_entity_poly.pdbx_strand_id
1 'polypeptide(L)'
;MLFARKARETAPERTPPAVINELVEIAEYISHLRQEIAALRANEITRDRIPMAHEELGNVLAATAGATNQIMASAEAMLALPDDDYRENVEAKIYEIFEACAFQDITGQRISKVVEALRQLELRLARFANAVKARDESGIDPTESERRARAERLLLNGPQIGGPATSQDDIDALFA
;
A
#
# COMPACT_ATOMS: atom_id res chain seq x y z
N MET A 1 -56.46 4.07 69.14
CA MET A 1 -55.00 3.88 69.16
C MET A 1 -54.68 2.64 68.35
N LEU A 2 -54.22 2.79 67.11
CA LEU A 2 -52.81 2.90 66.69
C LEU A 2 -52.36 1.56 66.07
N PHE A 3 -52.24 1.61 64.74
CA PHE A 3 -51.32 0.87 63.85
C PHE A 3 -51.15 -0.65 63.98
N ALA A 4 -51.66 -1.36 62.96
CA ALA A 4 -50.92 -2.48 62.37
C ALA A 4 -50.85 -2.26 60.85
N ARG A 5 -49.72 -1.70 60.42
CA ARG A 5 -49.35 -1.45 59.02
C ARG A 5 -49.26 -2.82 58.32
N LYS A 6 -50.16 -3.10 57.39
CA LYS A 6 -50.07 -4.27 56.51
C LYS A 6 -48.79 -4.12 55.67
N ALA A 7 -47.88 -5.09 55.76
CA ALA A 7 -46.63 -5.11 55.02
C ALA A 7 -46.92 -5.02 53.52
N ARG A 8 -46.32 -4.02 52.88
CA ARG A 8 -46.33 -3.86 51.42
C ARG A 8 -45.26 -4.81 50.90
N GLU A 9 -45.66 -5.98 50.44
CA GLU A 9 -44.79 -6.87 49.68
C GLU A 9 -44.33 -6.11 48.44
N THR A 10 -43.06 -5.72 48.42
CA THR A 10 -42.38 -5.23 47.22
C THR A 10 -42.23 -6.42 46.28
N ALA A 11 -43.08 -6.49 45.27
CA ALA A 11 -42.91 -7.42 44.15
C ALA A 11 -41.49 -7.28 43.59
N PRO A 12 -40.82 -8.38 43.20
CA PRO A 12 -39.50 -8.30 42.62
C PRO A 12 -39.58 -7.43 41.35
N GLU A 13 -38.69 -6.44 41.24
CA GLU A 13 -38.46 -5.67 40.03
C GLU A 13 -38.18 -6.65 38.90
N ARG A 14 -39.22 -6.99 38.13
CA ARG A 14 -39.09 -7.84 36.94
C ARG A 14 -38.39 -6.98 35.90
N THR A 15 -37.08 -7.17 35.74
CA THR A 15 -36.36 -6.65 34.57
C THR A 15 -37.16 -7.05 33.32
N PRO A 16 -37.65 -6.09 32.51
CA PRO A 16 -38.50 -6.43 31.38
C PRO A 16 -37.73 -7.39 30.45
N PRO A 17 -38.35 -8.48 29.97
CA PRO A 17 -37.70 -9.45 29.08
C PRO A 17 -37.09 -8.81 27.81
N ALA A 18 -37.57 -7.62 27.43
CA ALA A 18 -36.99 -6.79 26.36
C ALA A 18 -35.54 -6.36 26.64
N VAL A 19 -35.22 -5.91 27.87
CA VAL A 19 -33.87 -5.45 28.23
C VAL A 19 -32.88 -6.62 28.25
N ILE A 20 -33.33 -7.80 28.68
CA ILE A 20 -32.50 -9.02 28.65
C ILE A 20 -32.22 -9.42 27.20
N ASN A 21 -33.21 -9.37 26.31
CA ASN A 21 -33.00 -9.65 24.88
C ASN A 21 -32.05 -8.65 24.22
N GLU A 22 -32.19 -7.35 24.49
CA GLU A 22 -31.27 -6.32 23.97
C GLU A 22 -29.82 -6.57 24.44
N LEU A 23 -29.62 -6.93 25.71
CA LEU A 23 -28.28 -7.26 26.23
C LEU A 23 -27.70 -8.52 25.58
N VAL A 24 -28.54 -9.52 25.27
CA VAL A 24 -28.13 -10.73 24.54
C VAL A 24 -27.72 -10.38 23.10
N GLU A 25 -28.50 -9.57 22.39
CA GLU A 25 -28.17 -9.11 21.04
C GLU A 25 -26.85 -8.32 21.00
N ILE A 26 -26.62 -7.45 21.99
CA ILE A 26 -25.36 -6.72 22.13
C ILE A 26 -24.19 -7.69 22.39
N ALA A 27 -24.37 -8.67 23.28
CA ALA A 27 -23.34 -9.65 23.58
C ALA A 27 -22.98 -10.52 22.36
N GLU A 28 -23.99 -10.93 21.57
CA GLU A 28 -23.82 -11.64 20.31
C GLU A 28 -23.06 -10.79 19.29
N TYR A 29 -23.43 -9.52 19.15
CA TYR A 29 -22.74 -8.59 18.25
C TYR A 29 -21.27 -8.37 18.66
N ILE A 30 -20.98 -8.16 19.96
CA ILE A 30 -19.61 -8.03 20.46
C ILE A 30 -18.81 -9.32 20.21
N SER A 31 -19.43 -10.48 20.43
CA SER A 31 -18.80 -11.78 20.16
C SER A 31 -18.44 -11.93 18.67
N HIS A 32 -19.36 -11.57 17.78
CA HIS A 32 -19.14 -11.55 16.34
C HIS A 32 -18.01 -10.58 15.95
N LEU A 33 -18.02 -9.35 16.46
CA LEU A 33 -16.94 -8.38 16.23
C LEU A 33 -15.57 -8.91 16.67
N ARG A 34 -15.48 -9.54 17.84
CA ARG A 34 -14.22 -10.14 18.32
C ARG A 34 -13.70 -11.22 17.37
N GLN A 35 -14.58 -12.03 16.79
CA GLN A 35 -14.19 -13.05 15.80
C GLN A 35 -13.65 -12.41 14.52
N GLU A 36 -14.28 -11.34 14.03
CA GLU A 36 -13.86 -10.67 12.80
C GLU A 36 -12.56 -9.87 13.00
N ILE A 37 -12.35 -9.25 14.16
CA ILE A 37 -11.05 -8.66 14.55
C ILE A 37 -9.94 -9.72 14.55
N ALA A 38 -10.22 -10.92 15.09
CA ALA A 38 -9.25 -12.01 15.08
C ALA A 38 -8.97 -12.50 13.64
N ALA A 39 -10.00 -12.58 12.78
CA ALA A 39 -9.90 -13.00 11.39
C ALA A 39 -9.08 -12.03 10.52
N LEU A 40 -9.01 -10.75 10.88
CA LEU A 40 -8.13 -9.77 10.24
C LEU A 40 -6.65 -10.17 10.35
N ARG A 41 -6.27 -10.86 11.44
CA ARG A 41 -4.88 -11.23 11.76
C ARG A 41 -3.91 -10.02 11.65
N ALA A 42 -4.31 -8.87 12.19
CA ALA A 42 -3.57 -7.61 12.06
C ALA A 42 -2.08 -7.74 12.44
N ASN A 43 -1.75 -8.50 13.48
CA ASN A 43 -0.37 -8.73 13.89
C ASN A 43 0.49 -9.43 12.82
N GLU A 44 -0.06 -10.40 12.07
CA GLU A 44 0.65 -11.04 10.95
C GLU A 44 0.91 -10.02 9.83
N ILE A 45 -0.10 -9.22 9.51
CA ILE A 45 -0.01 -8.22 8.45
C ILE A 45 1.06 -7.18 8.77
N THR A 46 1.01 -6.61 9.98
CA THR A 46 1.92 -5.54 10.40
C THR A 46 3.34 -6.02 10.65
N ARG A 47 3.53 -7.25 11.15
CA ARG A 47 4.87 -7.76 11.53
C ARG A 47 5.57 -8.56 10.44
N ASP A 48 4.85 -9.06 9.45
CA ASP A 48 5.39 -9.95 8.42
C ASP A 48 5.05 -9.46 7.01
N ARG A 49 3.77 -9.41 6.64
CA ARG A 49 3.36 -9.16 5.25
C ARG A 49 3.74 -7.77 4.73
N ILE A 50 3.47 -6.71 5.49
CA ILE A 50 3.81 -5.34 5.09
C ILE A 50 5.33 -5.13 5.06
N PRO A 51 6.11 -5.53 6.09
CA PRO A 51 7.57 -5.47 6.03
C PRO A 51 8.16 -6.24 4.84
N MET A 52 7.69 -7.47 4.59
CA MET A 52 8.12 -8.27 3.44
C MET A 52 7.85 -7.54 2.12
N ALA A 53 6.66 -6.95 1.96
CA ALA A 53 6.33 -6.18 0.77
C ALA A 53 7.28 -4.97 0.57
N HIS A 54 7.64 -4.26 1.64
CA HIS A 54 8.60 -3.16 1.58
C HIS A 54 9.99 -3.64 1.16
N GLU A 55 10.46 -4.75 1.74
CA GLU A 55 11.76 -5.33 1.40
C GLU A 55 11.80 -5.76 -0.06
N GLU A 56 10.75 -6.45 -0.54
CA GLU A 56 10.67 -6.89 -1.94
C GLU A 56 10.66 -5.70 -2.91
N LEU A 57 9.93 -4.62 -2.60
CA LEU A 57 9.95 -3.39 -3.41
C LEU A 57 11.33 -2.70 -3.38
N GLY A 58 12.02 -2.70 -2.25
CA GLY A 58 13.40 -2.21 -2.16
C GLY A 58 14.37 -3.02 -3.02
N ASN A 59 14.23 -4.34 -3.00
CA ASN A 59 15.02 -5.25 -3.85
C ASN A 59 14.74 -5.05 -5.34
N VAL A 60 13.49 -4.80 -5.72
CA VAL A 60 13.11 -4.44 -7.09
C VAL A 60 13.83 -3.16 -7.54
N LEU A 61 13.84 -2.13 -6.69
CA LEU A 61 14.52 -0.88 -7.00
C LEU A 61 16.04 -1.10 -7.18
N ALA A 62 16.67 -1.83 -6.25
CA ALA A 62 18.10 -2.11 -6.32
C ALA A 62 18.48 -2.93 -7.57
N ALA A 63 17.71 -3.98 -7.88
CA ALA A 63 17.94 -4.80 -9.07
C ALA A 63 17.76 -4.00 -10.36
N THR A 64 16.72 -3.17 -10.43
CA THR A 64 16.44 -2.32 -11.60
C THR A 64 17.54 -1.29 -11.80
N ALA A 65 17.97 -0.61 -10.73
CA ALA A 65 19.05 0.37 -10.80
C ALA A 65 20.39 -0.27 -11.20
N GLY A 66 20.72 -1.43 -10.60
CA GLY A 66 21.92 -2.18 -10.93
C GLY A 66 21.97 -2.61 -12.40
N ALA A 67 20.88 -3.18 -12.91
CA ALA A 67 20.80 -3.59 -14.30
C ALA A 67 20.83 -2.42 -15.27
N THR A 68 20.15 -1.31 -14.95
CA THR A 68 20.18 -0.11 -15.79
C THR A 68 21.59 0.47 -15.89
N ASN A 69 22.33 0.49 -14.76
CA ASN A 69 23.74 0.92 -14.77
C ASN A 69 24.61 -0.01 -15.62
N GLN A 70 24.41 -1.33 -15.55
CA GLN A 70 25.16 -2.29 -16.36
C GLN A 70 24.86 -2.16 -17.86
N ILE A 71 23.59 -1.95 -18.23
CA ILE A 71 23.18 -1.71 -19.62
C ILE A 71 23.83 -0.43 -20.15
N MET A 72 23.79 0.66 -19.36
CA MET A 72 24.39 1.93 -19.74
C MET A 72 25.90 1.82 -19.90
N ALA A 73 26.60 1.19 -18.94
CA ALA A 73 28.04 0.97 -19.01
C ALA A 73 28.43 0.10 -20.23
N SER A 74 27.62 -0.89 -20.58
CA SER A 74 27.85 -1.73 -21.77
C SER A 74 27.69 -0.91 -23.06
N ALA A 75 26.67 -0.07 -23.13
CA ALA A 75 26.44 0.82 -24.27
C ALA A 75 27.54 1.89 -24.42
N GLU A 76 28.00 2.48 -23.31
CA GLU A 76 29.13 3.41 -23.29
C GLU A 76 30.42 2.73 -23.75
N ALA A 77 30.69 1.52 -23.28
CA ALA A 77 31.85 0.75 -23.70
C ALA A 77 31.85 0.48 -25.21
N MET A 78 30.67 0.21 -25.80
CA MET A 78 30.54 0.03 -27.25
C MET A 78 30.94 1.27 -28.05
N LEU A 79 30.64 2.47 -27.55
CA LEU A 79 31.00 3.73 -28.22
C LEU A 79 32.51 4.03 -28.17
N ALA A 80 33.21 3.44 -27.21
CA ALA A 80 34.65 3.61 -27.01
C ALA A 80 35.49 2.49 -27.65
N LEU A 81 34.86 1.55 -28.37
CA LEU A 81 35.58 0.44 -29.01
C LEU A 81 36.45 0.94 -30.16
N PRO A 82 37.66 0.39 -30.31
CA PRO A 82 38.49 0.64 -31.49
C PRO A 82 37.93 -0.10 -32.72
N ASP A 83 38.38 0.29 -33.92
CA ASP A 83 37.87 -0.25 -35.19
C ASP A 83 38.29 -1.72 -35.44
N ASP A 84 39.33 -2.21 -34.75
CA ASP A 84 39.77 -3.60 -34.82
C ASP A 84 38.85 -4.53 -34.01
N ASP A 85 38.51 -5.67 -34.61
CA ASP A 85 37.58 -6.66 -34.05
C ASP A 85 36.23 -6.06 -33.57
N TYR A 86 35.83 -4.92 -34.12
CA TYR A 86 34.67 -4.13 -33.69
C TYR A 86 33.38 -4.95 -33.61
N ARG A 87 33.14 -5.83 -34.60
CA ARG A 87 31.95 -6.70 -34.61
C ARG A 87 31.91 -7.64 -33.40
N GLU A 88 33.01 -8.31 -33.11
CA GLU A 88 33.10 -9.29 -32.02
C GLU A 88 32.98 -8.59 -30.66
N ASN A 89 33.66 -7.45 -30.51
CA ASN A 89 33.60 -6.65 -29.30
C ASN A 89 32.20 -6.07 -29.04
N VAL A 90 31.51 -5.61 -30.09
CA VAL A 90 30.10 -5.17 -30.01
C VAL A 90 29.18 -6.32 -29.64
N GLU A 91 29.35 -7.48 -30.26
CA GLU A 91 28.53 -8.67 -29.98
C GLU A 91 28.67 -9.12 -28.51
N ALA A 92 29.88 -9.10 -27.96
CA ALA A 92 30.12 -9.37 -26.55
C ALA A 92 29.35 -8.39 -25.63
N LYS A 93 29.35 -7.09 -25.94
CA LYS A 93 28.60 -6.08 -25.16
C LYS A 93 27.09 -6.21 -25.29
N ILE A 94 26.59 -6.65 -26.44
CA ILE A 94 25.17 -6.96 -26.60
C ILE A 94 24.76 -8.14 -25.71
N TYR A 95 25.61 -9.17 -25.57
CA TYR A 95 25.33 -10.27 -24.64
C TYR A 95 25.30 -9.82 -23.18
N GLU A 96 26.21 -8.95 -22.76
CA GLU A 96 26.18 -8.34 -21.42
C GLU A 96 24.85 -7.58 -21.17
N ILE A 97 24.34 -6.86 -22.18
CA ILE A 97 23.03 -6.17 -22.09
C ILE A 97 21.89 -7.18 -21.96
N PHE A 98 21.88 -8.27 -22.74
CA PHE A 98 20.85 -9.30 -22.64
C PHE A 98 20.86 -9.99 -21.28
N GLU A 99 22.04 -10.27 -20.72
CA GLU A 99 22.17 -10.83 -19.38
C GLU A 99 21.67 -9.84 -18.32
N ALA A 100 22.05 -8.56 -18.43
CA ALA A 100 21.58 -7.54 -17.51
C ALA A 100 20.05 -7.45 -17.51
N CYS A 101 19.40 -7.47 -18.69
CA CYS A 101 17.95 -7.47 -18.86
C CYS A 101 17.21 -8.60 -18.13
N ALA A 102 17.89 -9.70 -17.77
CA ALA A 102 17.29 -10.77 -16.96
C ALA A 102 16.80 -10.30 -15.57
N PHE A 103 17.20 -9.10 -15.12
CA PHE A 103 16.63 -8.45 -13.92
C PHE A 103 15.09 -8.38 -13.95
N GLN A 104 14.49 -8.31 -15.14
CA GLN A 104 13.05 -8.21 -15.32
C GLN A 104 12.30 -9.42 -14.74
N ASP A 105 12.84 -10.63 -14.87
CA ASP A 105 12.21 -11.86 -14.34
C ASP A 105 12.16 -11.81 -12.81
N ILE A 106 13.31 -11.53 -12.17
CA ILE A 106 13.40 -11.41 -10.71
C ILE A 106 12.50 -10.27 -10.21
N THR A 107 12.50 -9.13 -10.89
CA THR A 107 11.61 -8.01 -10.55
C THR A 107 10.13 -8.41 -10.67
N GLY A 108 9.73 -9.10 -11.73
CA GLY A 108 8.36 -9.58 -11.93
C GLY A 108 7.90 -10.54 -10.83
N GLN A 109 8.76 -11.48 -10.45
CA GLN A 109 8.49 -12.41 -9.35
C GLN A 109 8.32 -11.68 -8.00
N ARG A 110 9.19 -10.71 -7.71
CA ARG A 110 9.12 -9.92 -6.46
C ARG A 110 7.88 -9.05 -6.41
N ILE A 111 7.53 -8.36 -7.51
CA ILE A 111 6.30 -7.58 -7.60
C ILE A 111 5.07 -8.49 -7.40
N SER A 112 5.08 -9.70 -7.97
CA SER A 112 3.98 -10.65 -7.81
C SER A 112 3.79 -11.07 -6.34
N LYS A 113 4.87 -11.26 -5.57
CA LYS A 113 4.77 -11.51 -4.12
C LYS A 113 4.14 -10.32 -3.37
N VAL A 114 4.52 -9.10 -3.73
CA VAL A 114 3.97 -7.87 -3.13
C VAL A 114 2.47 -7.78 -3.43
N VAL A 115 2.07 -7.98 -4.68
CA VAL A 115 0.66 -7.94 -5.11
C VAL A 115 -0.16 -9.00 -4.37
N GLU A 116 0.35 -10.22 -4.22
CA GLU A 116 -0.33 -11.28 -3.47
C GLU A 116 -0.49 -10.91 -1.99
N ALA A 117 0.52 -10.33 -1.35
CA ALA A 117 0.42 -9.87 0.03
C ALA A 117 -0.66 -8.78 0.20
N LEU A 118 -0.73 -7.82 -0.73
CA LEU A 118 -1.74 -6.77 -0.74
C LEU A 118 -3.15 -7.34 -0.97
N ARG A 119 -3.30 -8.26 -1.92
CA ARG A 119 -4.57 -8.94 -2.19
C ARG A 119 -5.11 -9.70 -0.96
N GLN A 120 -4.23 -10.36 -0.21
CA GLN A 120 -4.63 -11.04 1.02
C GLN A 120 -5.08 -10.06 2.11
N LEU A 121 -4.41 -8.91 2.23
CA LEU A 121 -4.84 -7.83 3.11
C LEU A 121 -6.21 -7.29 2.70
N GLU A 122 -6.41 -6.99 1.42
CA GLU A 122 -7.68 -6.49 0.88
C GLU A 122 -8.83 -7.44 1.18
N LEU A 123 -8.65 -8.75 0.96
CA LEU A 123 -9.69 -9.75 1.23
C LEU A 123 -10.10 -9.77 2.71
N ARG A 124 -9.11 -9.71 3.62
CA ARG A 124 -9.37 -9.72 5.07
C ARG A 124 -10.04 -8.42 5.52
N LEU A 125 -9.62 -7.28 4.98
CA LEU A 125 -10.19 -5.97 5.28
C LEU A 125 -11.62 -5.84 4.75
N ALA A 126 -11.88 -6.29 3.51
CA ALA A 126 -13.22 -6.29 2.93
C ALA A 126 -14.20 -7.17 3.72
N ARG A 127 -13.75 -8.35 4.18
CA ARG A 127 -14.54 -9.20 5.07
C ARG A 127 -14.88 -8.47 6.38
N PHE A 128 -13.88 -7.87 7.02
CA PHE A 128 -14.08 -7.13 8.26
C PHE A 128 -15.06 -5.95 8.08
N ALA A 129 -14.86 -5.14 7.04
CA ALA A 129 -15.71 -3.99 6.73
C ALA A 129 -17.19 -4.39 6.54
N ASN A 130 -17.42 -5.48 5.80
CA ASN A 130 -18.77 -6.04 5.63
C ASN A 130 -19.39 -6.52 6.95
N ALA A 131 -18.60 -7.18 7.80
CA ALA A 131 -19.09 -7.73 9.05
C ALA A 131 -19.46 -6.65 10.09
N VAL A 132 -18.68 -5.57 10.15
CA VAL A 132 -18.98 -4.44 11.04
C VAL A 132 -20.02 -3.48 10.46
N LYS A 133 -20.55 -3.78 9.26
CA LYS A 133 -21.43 -2.89 8.47
C LYS A 133 -20.89 -1.47 8.44
N ALA A 134 -19.57 -1.33 8.27
CA ALA A 134 -18.90 -0.04 8.26
C ALA A 134 -19.62 0.85 7.24
N ARG A 135 -20.24 1.92 7.73
CA ARG A 135 -20.56 3.05 6.87
C ARG A 135 -19.35 3.94 6.95
N ASP A 136 -18.67 4.11 5.83
CA ASP A 136 -17.64 5.12 5.74
C ASP A 136 -18.27 6.48 6.10
N GLU A 137 -17.53 7.31 6.83
CA GLU A 137 -17.85 8.72 6.86
C GLU A 137 -17.78 9.23 5.42
N SER A 138 -18.85 9.91 4.98
CA SER A 138 -18.92 10.44 3.63
C SER A 138 -17.81 11.49 3.43
N GLY A 139 -16.85 11.22 2.55
CA GLY A 139 -15.78 12.15 2.22
C GLY A 139 -14.46 11.47 1.88
N ILE A 140 -13.46 12.26 1.51
CA ILE A 140 -12.07 11.82 1.44
C ILE A 140 -11.48 12.01 2.83
N ASP A 141 -10.67 11.06 3.30
CA ASP A 141 -9.90 11.20 4.55
C ASP A 141 -9.22 12.59 4.58
N PRO A 142 -9.45 13.42 5.63
CA PRO A 142 -8.89 14.77 5.72
C PRO A 142 -7.37 14.79 5.55
N THR A 143 -6.66 13.77 6.07
CA THR A 143 -5.21 13.66 5.94
C THR A 143 -4.78 13.39 4.50
N GLU A 144 -5.54 12.60 3.76
CA GLU A 144 -5.32 12.36 2.33
C GLU A 144 -5.63 13.62 1.51
N SER A 145 -6.67 14.36 1.87
CA SER A 145 -6.99 15.65 1.25
C SER A 145 -5.84 16.66 1.43
N GLU A 146 -5.30 16.77 2.64
CA GLU A 146 -4.14 17.62 2.94
C GLU A 146 -2.89 17.16 2.18
N ARG A 147 -2.66 15.84 2.08
CA ARG A 147 -1.54 15.27 1.33
C ARG A 147 -1.65 15.61 -0.16
N ARG A 148 -2.84 15.50 -0.75
CA ARG A 148 -3.09 15.88 -2.15
C ARG A 148 -2.89 17.37 -2.37
N ALA A 149 -3.47 18.21 -1.52
CA ALA A 149 -3.28 19.67 -1.58
C ALA A 149 -1.80 20.07 -1.39
N ARG A 150 -1.04 19.33 -0.58
CA ARG A 150 0.41 19.50 -0.46
C ARG A 150 1.15 19.04 -1.71
N ALA A 151 0.79 17.89 -2.29
CA ALA A 151 1.40 17.38 -3.52
C ALA A 151 1.14 18.33 -4.70
N GLU A 152 -0.08 18.84 -4.85
CA GLU A 152 -0.44 19.84 -5.87
C GLU A 152 0.36 21.14 -5.71
N ARG A 153 0.54 21.62 -4.46
CA ARG A 153 1.41 22.78 -4.18
C ARG A 153 2.89 22.52 -4.42
N LEU A 154 3.33 21.26 -4.32
CA LEU A 154 4.72 20.82 -4.45
C LEU A 154 5.04 20.19 -5.82
N LEU A 155 4.17 20.36 -6.83
CA LEU A 155 4.51 20.10 -8.23
C LEU A 155 5.56 21.12 -8.73
N LEU A 156 6.73 21.10 -8.10
CA LEU A 156 7.96 21.74 -8.50
C LEU A 156 8.69 20.77 -9.44
N ASN A 157 8.46 20.94 -10.74
CA ASN A 157 9.38 20.57 -11.83
C ASN A 157 9.87 19.10 -11.86
N GLY A 158 8.96 18.14 -12.03
CA GLY A 158 9.29 16.86 -12.69
C GLY A 158 9.12 16.99 -14.22
N PRO A 159 9.68 16.07 -15.04
CA PRO A 159 9.48 16.08 -16.49
C PRO A 159 7.99 16.12 -16.81
N GLN A 160 7.51 17.26 -17.29
CA GLN A 160 6.10 17.43 -17.61
C GLN A 160 5.81 16.71 -18.91
N ILE A 161 5.08 15.59 -18.86
CA ILE A 161 4.60 14.91 -20.05
C ILE A 161 3.57 15.83 -20.73
N GLY A 162 3.98 16.53 -21.80
CA GLY A 162 3.12 17.44 -22.56
C GLY A 162 2.84 18.80 -21.92
N GLY A 163 3.56 19.17 -20.86
CA GLY A 163 3.49 20.53 -20.29
C GLY A 163 4.33 21.54 -21.08
N PRO A 164 4.25 22.85 -20.81
CA PRO A 164 5.06 23.85 -21.50
C PRO A 164 6.55 23.55 -21.25
N ALA A 165 7.21 22.94 -22.22
CA ALA A 165 8.66 22.87 -22.23
C ALA A 165 9.18 24.31 -22.27
N THR A 166 10.00 24.69 -21.30
CA THR A 166 10.78 25.94 -21.37
C THR A 166 11.54 25.90 -22.69
N SER A 167 11.38 26.92 -23.53
CA SER A 167 12.03 26.92 -24.84
C SER A 167 13.54 27.03 -24.66
N GLN A 168 14.32 26.47 -25.58
CA GLN A 168 15.78 26.58 -25.53
C GLN A 168 16.21 28.05 -25.55
N ASP A 169 15.48 28.90 -26.27
CA ASP A 169 15.70 30.35 -26.32
C ASP A 169 15.59 31.02 -24.93
N ASP A 170 14.65 30.55 -24.09
CA ASP A 170 14.48 31.05 -22.70
C ASP A 170 15.62 30.59 -21.78
N ILE A 171 16.20 29.41 -22.05
CA ILE A 171 17.35 28.88 -21.30
C ILE A 171 18.61 29.68 -21.65
N ASP A 172 18.82 29.93 -22.94
CA ASP A 172 20.00 30.63 -23.43
C ASP A 172 20.03 32.09 -22.96
N ALA A 173 18.86 32.73 -22.81
CA ALA A 173 18.72 34.07 -22.25
C ALA A 173 19.12 34.18 -20.76
N LEU A 174 19.14 33.07 -20.01
CA LEU A 174 19.47 33.07 -18.58
C LEU A 174 20.99 33.05 -18.32
N PHE A 175 21.77 32.63 -19.30
CA PHE A 175 23.22 32.48 -19.22
C PHE A 175 23.99 33.47 -20.11
N ALA A 176 23.30 34.50 -20.64
CA ALA A 176 23.85 35.59 -21.44
C ALA A 176 24.05 36.88 -20.63
#